data_AF-A0A3A8RRQ2-F1
#
_entry.id   AF-A0A3A8RRQ2-F1
#
_cell.length_a   1.000
_cell.length_b   1.000
_cell.length_c   1.000
_cell.angle_alpha   90.00
_cell.angle_beta   90.00
_cell.angle_gamma   90.00
#
_symmetry.space_group_name_H-M   'P 1'
#
loop_
_entity.id
_entity.type
_entity.pdbx_description
1 polymer ?
#
loop_
_entity_poly.entity_id
_entity_poly.type
_entity_poly.pdbx_seq_one_letter_code
_entity_poly.pdbx_strand_id
1 'polypeptide(L)'
;MAPERLRQKHAPVLRSQTLVACEPAAFASASGLELVSRVKGSTEDCLNSLFYATAPQSGQIFIESKMVTIANALAVSAQQYAGNNSAQTLQLILFLRAGYYVQFYQSGTVGSYGASLRDAIRPALAAFVANTHFTDVNDAHGAVLREFVILIDSAVEAAQHLGTLRGLLDRFNASTEASYYMSGATNSVYQVLYRSHSNADFLAAVQADTSILQSLESFITRTEHLLGASNQYLTVNAARELARFLRHTGPLQTLTRPKVKAVIDNHSMTGPSAGLWVGAAEMVDFYDKANCAYYGTCDFRRTVEQTVLGITHTCGATLRMRAQHMTATQLTRSCDQLATQETYFHDTPKTNRVPVASDNNTSLEVIIFDSSIDYQNYAGALFGINTNNGGMYLEGDPALMHPLISDSPSELAWSAARAFSEGKFQMRG
;
A
#
# COMPACT_ATOMS: atom_id res chain seq x y z
N MET A 1 2.73 -9.16 4.48
CA MET A 1 1.86 -8.09 3.91
C MET A 1 2.65 -7.10 3.05
N ALA A 2 2.00 -6.49 2.04
CA ALA A 2 2.55 -5.35 1.29
C ALA A 2 2.60 -4.09 2.18
N PRO A 3 3.47 -3.10 1.86
CA PRO A 3 3.48 -1.82 2.54
C PRO A 3 2.13 -1.14 2.49
N GLU A 4 1.79 -0.47 3.57
CA GLU A 4 0.57 0.31 3.63
C GLU A 4 0.66 1.51 2.69
N ARG A 5 -0.42 1.79 1.95
CA ARG A 5 -0.45 2.90 1.00
C ARG A 5 -0.57 4.24 1.71
N LEU A 6 -0.13 5.30 1.01
CA LEU A 6 -0.39 6.67 1.41
C LEU A 6 -1.89 6.86 1.65
N ARG A 7 -2.27 7.26 2.86
CA ARG A 7 -3.67 7.56 3.17
C ARG A 7 -4.00 8.97 2.70
N GLN A 8 -5.21 9.16 2.17
CA GLN A 8 -5.73 10.47 1.76
C GLN A 8 -5.84 11.42 2.97
N LYS A 9 -4.75 12.10 3.33
CA LYS A 9 -4.85 13.45 3.89
C LYS A 9 -5.14 14.33 2.69
N HIS A 10 -6.37 14.86 2.58
CA HIS A 10 -6.82 15.85 1.59
C HIS A 10 -5.73 16.23 0.58
N ALA A 11 -5.58 15.42 -0.48
CA ALA A 11 -4.70 15.81 -1.57
C ALA A 11 -5.20 17.20 -2.02
N PRO A 12 -4.32 18.19 -2.25
CA PRO A 12 -4.76 19.48 -2.75
C PRO A 12 -5.69 19.26 -3.94
N VAL A 13 -6.91 19.80 -3.88
CA VAL A 13 -7.88 19.66 -4.96
C VAL A 13 -7.30 20.37 -6.17
N LEU A 14 -6.76 19.60 -7.12
CA LEU A 14 -6.41 20.12 -8.43
C LEU A 14 -7.71 20.58 -9.10
N ARG A 15 -7.78 21.86 -9.46
CA ARG A 15 -8.94 22.44 -10.14
C ARG A 15 -9.20 21.66 -11.44
N SER A 16 -10.40 21.10 -11.58
CA SER A 16 -10.88 20.51 -12.82
C SER A 16 -10.82 21.56 -13.94
N GLN A 17 -9.91 21.35 -14.88
CA GLN A 17 -9.96 21.98 -16.19
C GLN A 17 -10.86 21.14 -17.10
N THR A 18 -11.50 21.78 -18.06
CA THR A 18 -12.38 21.15 -19.06
C THR A 18 -11.71 19.93 -19.69
N LEU A 19 -12.36 18.76 -19.54
CA LEU A 19 -11.92 17.48 -20.08
C LEU A 19 -11.80 17.55 -21.60
N VAL A 20 -10.57 17.58 -22.12
CA VAL A 20 -10.32 16.98 -23.44
C VAL A 20 -10.49 15.48 -23.25
N ALA A 21 -11.42 14.87 -23.98
CA ALA A 21 -11.61 13.42 -23.92
C ALA A 21 -10.27 12.74 -24.22
N CYS A 22 -9.85 11.84 -23.33
CA CYS A 22 -8.69 11.02 -23.61
C CYS A 22 -9.06 10.06 -24.75
N GLU A 23 -8.32 10.12 -25.86
CA GLU A 23 -8.52 9.24 -27.00
C GLU A 23 -7.35 8.25 -27.09
N PRO A 24 -7.46 7.04 -26.49
CA PRO A 24 -6.42 6.01 -26.58
C PRO A 24 -5.97 5.71 -28.02
N ALA A 25 -6.88 5.81 -29.00
CA ALA A 25 -6.60 5.56 -30.41
C ALA A 25 -5.55 6.54 -30.97
N ALA A 26 -5.50 7.75 -30.43
CA ALA A 26 -4.56 8.75 -30.89
C ALA A 26 -3.13 8.51 -30.37
N PHE A 27 -2.97 7.81 -29.24
CA PHE A 27 -1.65 7.31 -28.82
C PHE A 27 -1.21 6.09 -29.64
N ALA A 28 -2.17 5.25 -30.06
CA ALA A 28 -1.91 4.10 -30.92
C ALA A 28 -1.38 4.51 -32.30
N SER A 29 -1.86 5.63 -32.87
CA SER A 29 -1.37 6.14 -34.17
C SER A 29 -0.13 7.04 -34.07
N ALA A 30 0.10 7.73 -32.95
CA ALA A 30 1.22 8.66 -32.81
C ALA A 30 2.59 7.95 -32.73
N SER A 31 3.63 8.59 -33.26
CA SER A 31 5.03 8.13 -33.18
C SER A 31 6.01 9.30 -33.08
N GLY A 32 7.27 9.02 -32.73
CA GLY A 32 8.33 10.04 -32.68
C GLY A 32 7.95 11.28 -31.85
N LEU A 33 8.22 12.47 -32.39
CA LEU A 33 7.92 13.75 -31.73
C LEU A 33 6.41 14.02 -31.55
N GLU A 34 5.57 13.46 -32.42
CA GLU A 34 4.10 13.58 -32.27
C GLU A 34 3.64 12.84 -31.01
N LEU A 35 4.18 11.63 -30.78
CA LEU A 35 3.89 10.88 -29.55
C LEU A 35 4.35 11.65 -28.31
N VAL A 36 5.56 12.21 -28.32
CA VAL A 36 6.06 13.03 -27.20
C VAL A 36 5.15 14.23 -26.94
N SER A 37 4.76 14.95 -27.99
CA SER A 37 3.88 16.12 -27.88
C SER A 37 2.51 15.73 -27.35
N ARG A 38 1.95 14.61 -27.80
CA ARG A 38 0.67 14.07 -27.34
C ARG A 38 0.72 13.68 -25.87
N VAL A 39 1.76 12.96 -25.44
CA VAL A 39 1.93 12.60 -24.03
C VAL A 39 2.04 13.84 -23.17
N LYS A 40 2.93 14.79 -23.52
CA LYS A 40 3.09 16.04 -22.76
C LYS A 40 1.83 16.91 -22.74
N GLY A 41 1.05 16.92 -23.83
CA GLY A 41 -0.19 17.69 -23.94
C GLY A 41 -1.40 17.05 -23.22
N SER A 42 -1.26 15.85 -22.67
CA SER A 42 -2.35 15.13 -22.02
C SER A 42 -2.52 15.48 -20.55
N THR A 43 -3.76 15.42 -20.06
CA THR A 43 -4.04 15.51 -18.63
C THR A 43 -3.53 14.26 -17.90
N GLU A 44 -3.28 14.38 -16.60
CA GLU A 44 -2.91 13.23 -15.77
C GLU A 44 -4.03 12.16 -15.77
N ASP A 45 -5.30 12.57 -15.72
CA ASP A 45 -6.45 11.66 -15.80
C ASP A 45 -6.48 10.88 -17.11
N CYS A 46 -6.16 11.53 -18.24
CA CYS A 46 -6.05 10.85 -19.52
C CYS A 46 -4.96 9.77 -19.47
N LEU A 47 -3.76 10.11 -18.99
CA LEU A 47 -2.66 9.14 -18.91
C LEU A 47 -2.94 8.03 -17.90
N ASN A 48 -3.59 8.33 -16.77
CA ASN A 48 -4.01 7.33 -15.80
C ASN A 48 -5.06 6.37 -16.37
N SER A 49 -5.94 6.83 -17.28
CA SER A 49 -6.87 5.93 -17.97
C SER A 49 -6.17 4.87 -18.84
N LEU A 50 -4.94 5.15 -19.33
CA LEU A 50 -4.19 4.22 -20.17
C LEU A 50 -3.69 2.98 -19.42
N PHE A 51 -3.64 3.00 -18.09
CA PHE A 51 -3.34 1.79 -17.28
C PHE A 51 -4.41 0.69 -17.48
N TYR A 52 -5.59 1.06 -17.95
CA TYR A 52 -6.71 0.16 -18.23
C TYR A 52 -6.87 -0.14 -19.73
N ALA A 53 -5.93 0.28 -20.57
CA ALA A 53 -5.97 -0.02 -22.01
C ALA A 53 -5.97 -1.54 -22.24
N THR A 54 -6.86 -2.02 -23.10
CA THR A 54 -7.05 -3.44 -23.41
C THR A 54 -6.58 -3.79 -24.82
N ALA A 55 -6.39 -5.09 -25.05
CA ALA A 55 -6.10 -5.61 -26.38
C ALA A 55 -7.25 -5.31 -27.38
N PRO A 56 -6.94 -5.04 -28.67
CA PRO A 56 -5.61 -5.03 -29.28
C PRO A 56 -4.86 -3.69 -29.12
N GLN A 57 -5.53 -2.66 -28.62
CA GLN A 57 -5.04 -1.29 -28.59
C GLN A 57 -3.85 -1.10 -27.64
N SER A 58 -3.82 -1.81 -26.51
CA SER A 58 -2.67 -1.85 -25.59
C SER A 58 -1.36 -2.17 -26.32
N GLY A 59 -1.41 -3.15 -27.23
CA GLY A 59 -0.28 -3.55 -28.07
C GLY A 59 0.08 -2.58 -29.19
N GLN A 60 -0.67 -1.48 -29.38
CA GLN A 60 -0.31 -0.42 -30.32
C GLN A 60 0.21 0.82 -29.58
N ILE A 61 -0.29 1.07 -28.36
CA ILE A 61 0.12 2.20 -27.53
C ILE A 61 1.49 1.94 -26.91
N PHE A 62 1.73 0.72 -26.41
CA PHE A 62 2.85 0.43 -25.52
C PHE A 62 3.92 -0.49 -26.13
N ILE A 63 4.03 -0.57 -27.46
CA ILE A 63 5.17 -1.28 -28.09
C ILE A 63 6.51 -0.69 -27.63
N GLU A 64 7.56 -1.52 -27.59
CA GLU A 64 8.87 -1.13 -27.07
C GLU A 64 9.42 0.15 -27.73
N SER A 65 9.28 0.31 -29.05
CA SER A 65 9.78 1.48 -29.78
C SER A 65 9.15 2.81 -29.31
N LYS A 66 7.88 2.80 -28.90
CA LYS A 66 7.20 3.97 -28.34
C LYS A 66 7.66 4.24 -26.92
N MET A 67 7.85 3.19 -26.12
CA MET A 67 8.42 3.30 -24.78
C MET A 67 9.83 3.89 -24.82
N VAL A 68 10.67 3.44 -25.75
CA VAL A 68 12.02 4.00 -26.01
C VAL A 68 11.93 5.48 -26.38
N THR A 69 10.99 5.85 -27.26
CA THR A 69 10.77 7.25 -27.66
C THR A 69 10.46 8.13 -26.44
N ILE A 70 9.56 7.69 -25.56
CA ILE A 70 9.19 8.45 -24.36
C ILE A 70 10.32 8.44 -23.30
N ALA A 71 11.07 7.35 -23.16
CA ALA A 71 12.22 7.28 -22.25
C ALA A 71 13.32 8.28 -22.66
N ASN A 72 13.63 8.37 -23.96
CA ASN A 72 14.57 9.36 -24.48
C ASN A 72 14.08 10.80 -24.26
N ALA A 73 12.78 11.05 -24.44
CA ALA A 73 12.19 12.37 -24.14
C ALA A 73 12.24 12.70 -22.64
N LEU A 74 12.05 11.70 -21.77
CA LEU A 74 12.19 11.87 -20.32
C LEU A 74 13.63 12.22 -19.95
N ALA A 75 14.64 11.63 -20.59
CA ALA A 75 16.03 11.99 -20.32
C ALA A 75 16.33 13.47 -20.58
N VAL A 76 15.84 14.02 -21.70
CA VAL A 76 15.98 15.46 -22.00
C VAL A 76 15.19 16.29 -20.98
N SER A 77 13.95 15.91 -20.68
CA SER A 77 13.11 16.63 -19.71
C SER A 77 13.70 16.61 -18.30
N ALA A 78 14.38 15.53 -17.92
CA ALA A 78 14.97 15.36 -16.59
C ALA A 78 16.22 16.25 -16.40
N GLN A 79 17.04 16.41 -17.45
CA GLN A 79 18.18 17.34 -17.43
C GLN A 79 17.75 18.80 -17.22
N GLN A 80 16.58 19.18 -17.73
CA GLN A 80 16.03 20.53 -17.66
C GLN A 80 14.94 20.67 -16.58
N TYR A 81 14.81 19.69 -15.69
CA TYR A 81 13.75 19.66 -14.71
C TYR A 81 13.85 20.86 -13.75
N ALA A 82 12.73 21.56 -13.56
CA ALA A 82 12.67 22.85 -12.85
C ALA A 82 12.09 22.73 -11.42
N GLY A 83 12.07 21.53 -10.83
CA GLY A 83 11.48 21.30 -9.49
C GLY A 83 9.95 21.29 -9.45
N ASN A 84 9.29 21.24 -10.60
CA ASN A 84 7.83 21.20 -10.73
C ASN A 84 7.42 20.61 -12.09
N ASN A 85 6.11 20.50 -12.35
CA ASN A 85 5.60 19.90 -13.58
C ASN A 85 5.35 20.89 -14.75
N SER A 86 5.96 22.08 -14.75
CA SER A 86 5.76 23.09 -15.83
C SER A 86 6.17 22.60 -17.22
N ALA A 87 7.15 21.70 -17.30
CA ALA A 87 7.63 21.08 -18.52
C ALA A 87 7.02 19.69 -18.81
N GLN A 88 5.94 19.32 -18.09
CA GLN A 88 5.19 18.06 -18.26
C GLN A 88 6.05 16.79 -18.12
N THR A 89 7.04 16.82 -17.22
CA THR A 89 7.87 15.66 -16.89
C THR A 89 7.03 14.52 -16.31
N LEU A 90 6.02 14.84 -15.49
CA LEU A 90 5.10 13.87 -14.90
C LEU A 90 4.36 13.08 -15.98
N GLN A 91 3.91 13.72 -17.05
CA GLN A 91 3.20 13.08 -18.15
C GLN A 91 4.06 11.98 -18.80
N LEU A 92 5.34 12.26 -19.04
CA LEU A 92 6.27 11.27 -19.59
C LEU A 92 6.47 10.09 -18.63
N ILE A 93 6.59 10.35 -17.33
CA ILE A 93 6.70 9.33 -16.28
C ILE A 93 5.43 8.48 -16.21
N LEU A 94 4.24 9.08 -16.22
CA LEU A 94 2.95 8.38 -16.18
C LEU A 94 2.77 7.46 -17.39
N PHE A 95 3.12 7.92 -18.59
CA PHE A 95 3.03 7.08 -19.80
C PHE A 95 3.96 5.86 -19.72
N LEU A 96 5.20 6.05 -19.26
CA LEU A 96 6.14 4.94 -19.08
C LEU A 96 5.64 3.94 -18.03
N ARG A 97 5.10 4.42 -16.91
CA ARG A 97 4.52 3.54 -15.87
C ARG A 97 3.32 2.76 -16.41
N ALA A 98 2.44 3.41 -17.18
CA ALA A 98 1.30 2.74 -17.80
C ALA A 98 1.78 1.63 -18.75
N GLY A 99 2.82 1.88 -19.55
CA GLY A 99 3.36 0.87 -20.46
C GLY A 99 3.96 -0.34 -19.74
N TYR A 100 4.79 -0.14 -18.72
CA TYR A 100 5.31 -1.24 -17.90
C TYR A 100 4.18 -2.04 -17.20
N TYR A 101 3.18 -1.34 -16.66
CA TYR A 101 2.04 -1.98 -16.01
C TYR A 101 1.21 -2.83 -16.99
N VAL A 102 0.83 -2.25 -18.13
CA VAL A 102 0.02 -2.95 -19.13
C VAL A 102 0.80 -4.10 -19.75
N GLN A 103 2.10 -3.92 -20.02
CA GLN A 103 2.96 -4.99 -20.52
C GLN A 103 3.07 -6.16 -19.55
N PHE A 104 3.15 -5.91 -18.24
CA PHE A 104 3.18 -6.97 -17.23
C PHE A 104 1.94 -7.87 -17.28
N TYR A 105 0.74 -7.28 -17.44
CA TYR A 105 -0.52 -8.03 -17.48
C TYR A 105 -0.93 -8.52 -18.88
N GLN A 106 -0.42 -7.89 -19.94
CA GLN A 106 -0.82 -8.15 -21.34
C GLN A 106 0.40 -8.38 -22.25
N SER A 107 1.44 -9.04 -21.75
CA SER A 107 2.68 -9.30 -22.51
C SER A 107 2.46 -10.05 -23.82
N GLY A 108 1.44 -10.91 -23.90
CA GLY A 108 1.05 -11.58 -25.15
C GLY A 108 0.53 -10.64 -26.24
N THR A 109 0.03 -9.45 -25.88
CA THR A 109 -0.44 -8.42 -26.81
C THR A 109 0.60 -7.33 -27.05
N VAL A 110 1.28 -6.87 -25.99
CA VAL A 110 2.27 -5.78 -26.05
C VAL A 110 3.62 -6.25 -26.59
N GLY A 111 3.97 -7.52 -26.35
CA GLY A 111 5.31 -8.05 -26.58
C GLY A 111 6.22 -7.90 -25.35
N SER A 112 7.50 -8.23 -25.54
CA SER A 112 8.54 -8.07 -24.53
C SER A 112 9.22 -6.71 -24.63
N TYR A 113 9.71 -6.22 -23.49
CA TYR A 113 10.68 -5.14 -23.45
C TYR A 113 12.07 -5.72 -23.24
N GLY A 114 13.04 -5.27 -24.04
CA GLY A 114 14.39 -5.78 -24.07
C GLY A 114 15.43 -4.71 -23.73
N ALA A 115 16.64 -4.94 -24.23
CA ALA A 115 17.78 -4.07 -23.99
C ALA A 115 17.54 -2.65 -24.49
N SER A 116 16.81 -2.46 -25.60
CA SER A 116 16.55 -1.14 -26.17
C SER A 116 15.83 -0.22 -25.18
N LEU A 117 14.75 -0.69 -24.55
CA LEU A 117 14.05 0.12 -23.55
C LEU A 117 14.87 0.28 -22.27
N ARG A 118 15.54 -0.78 -21.81
CA ARG A 118 16.41 -0.72 -20.63
C ARG A 118 17.52 0.33 -20.80
N ASP A 119 18.18 0.35 -21.95
CA ASP A 119 19.29 1.25 -22.23
C ASP A 119 18.80 2.70 -22.45
N ALA A 120 17.54 2.89 -22.87
CA ALA A 120 16.90 4.21 -22.97
C ALA A 120 16.39 4.76 -21.62
N ILE A 121 15.86 3.90 -20.72
CA ILE A 121 15.29 4.36 -19.45
C ILE A 121 16.36 4.73 -18.42
N ARG A 122 17.51 4.04 -18.41
CA ARG A 122 18.58 4.28 -17.42
C ARG A 122 19.16 5.71 -17.46
N PRO A 123 19.52 6.29 -18.61
CA PRO A 123 19.95 7.69 -18.68
C PRO A 123 18.87 8.66 -18.19
N ALA A 124 17.59 8.35 -18.42
CA ALA A 124 16.49 9.18 -17.97
C ALA A 124 16.36 9.22 -16.45
N LEU A 125 16.44 8.03 -15.81
CA LEU A 125 16.40 7.92 -14.36
C LEU A 125 17.62 8.57 -13.71
N ALA A 126 18.82 8.34 -14.27
CA ALA A 126 20.05 8.94 -13.79
C ALA A 126 20.04 10.48 -13.91
N ALA A 127 19.57 11.02 -15.04
CA ALA A 127 19.47 12.47 -15.25
C ALA A 127 18.51 13.15 -14.25
N PHE A 128 17.40 12.49 -13.91
CA PHE A 128 16.45 13.04 -12.94
C PHE A 128 17.04 13.12 -11.54
N VAL A 129 17.77 12.08 -11.11
CA VAL A 129 18.46 12.05 -9.81
C VAL A 129 19.61 13.05 -9.74
N ALA A 130 20.32 13.26 -10.85
CA ALA A 130 21.45 14.19 -10.92
C ALA A 130 21.04 15.67 -11.01
N ASN A 131 19.76 15.96 -11.24
CA ASN A 131 19.25 17.33 -11.36
C ASN A 131 19.29 18.06 -10.00
N THR A 132 19.66 19.34 -9.99
CA THR A 132 19.76 20.15 -8.76
C THR A 132 18.43 20.30 -8.01
N HIS A 133 17.30 20.18 -8.71
CA HIS A 133 15.96 20.21 -8.13
C HIS A 133 15.47 18.86 -7.59
N PHE A 134 16.27 17.78 -7.68
CA PHE A 134 15.89 16.47 -7.15
C PHE A 134 15.70 16.47 -5.62
N THR A 135 16.30 17.43 -4.92
CA THR A 135 16.22 17.55 -3.47
C THR A 135 15.24 18.63 -3.00
N ASP A 136 14.47 19.23 -3.90
CA ASP A 136 13.45 20.22 -3.53
C ASP A 136 12.41 19.59 -2.59
N VAL A 137 11.88 20.38 -1.65
CA VAL A 137 10.86 19.92 -0.70
C VAL A 137 9.62 20.80 -0.85
N ASN A 138 8.75 20.42 -1.78
CA ASN A 138 7.46 21.05 -2.01
C ASN A 138 6.49 20.08 -2.73
N ASP A 139 5.20 20.38 -2.73
CA ASP A 139 4.18 19.50 -3.33
C ASP A 139 4.32 19.36 -4.85
N ALA A 140 4.74 20.41 -5.56
CA ALA A 140 4.89 20.37 -7.02
C ALA A 140 6.02 19.42 -7.45
N HIS A 141 7.14 19.43 -6.72
CA HIS A 141 8.20 18.45 -6.88
C HIS A 141 7.75 17.07 -6.43
N GLY A 142 7.16 16.98 -5.23
CA GLY A 142 6.74 15.72 -4.61
C GLY A 142 5.80 14.90 -5.50
N ALA A 143 4.89 15.55 -6.24
CA ALA A 143 3.99 14.87 -7.15
C ALA A 143 4.75 14.14 -8.28
N VAL A 144 5.77 14.79 -8.85
CA VAL A 144 6.66 14.19 -9.86
C VAL A 144 7.55 13.11 -9.23
N LEU A 145 8.17 13.41 -8.10
CA LEU A 145 9.08 12.51 -7.39
C LEU A 145 8.40 11.21 -6.99
N ARG A 146 7.15 11.28 -6.51
CA ARG A 146 6.39 10.09 -6.13
C ARG A 146 6.22 9.12 -7.29
N GLU A 147 5.84 9.62 -8.46
CA GLU A 147 5.67 8.77 -9.64
C GLU A 147 7.02 8.35 -10.23
N PHE A 148 8.06 9.18 -10.13
CA PHE A 148 9.42 8.81 -10.48
C PHE A 148 9.92 7.59 -9.69
N VAL A 149 9.72 7.57 -8.36
CA VAL A 149 10.09 6.41 -7.52
C VAL A 149 9.33 5.15 -7.92
N ILE A 150 8.05 5.28 -8.30
CA ILE A 150 7.27 4.13 -8.80
C ILE A 150 7.74 3.71 -10.21
N LEU A 151 8.25 4.62 -11.03
CA LEU A 151 8.85 4.27 -12.32
C LEU A 151 10.14 3.45 -12.14
N ILE A 152 10.97 3.73 -11.11
CA ILE A 152 12.12 2.87 -10.76
C ILE A 152 11.65 1.43 -10.48
N ASP A 153 10.57 1.24 -9.72
CA ASP A 153 9.95 -0.08 -9.49
C ASP A 153 9.43 -0.70 -10.80
N SER A 154 8.66 0.07 -11.56
CA SER A 154 8.01 -0.39 -12.80
C SER A 154 9.02 -0.86 -13.85
N ALA A 155 10.16 -0.16 -13.95
CA ALA A 155 11.26 -0.48 -14.86
C ALA A 155 12.23 -1.55 -14.30
N VAL A 156 12.03 -2.02 -13.07
CA VAL A 156 12.88 -3.00 -12.40
C VAL A 156 14.33 -2.50 -12.23
N GLU A 157 14.50 -1.20 -11.94
CA GLU A 157 15.81 -0.53 -11.85
C GLU A 157 16.26 -0.26 -10.39
N ALA A 158 15.61 -0.89 -9.40
CA ALA A 158 15.92 -0.69 -7.98
C ALA A 158 17.39 -0.96 -7.62
N ALA A 159 18.04 -1.93 -8.27
CA ALA A 159 19.45 -2.26 -8.06
C ALA A 159 20.37 -1.06 -8.38
N GLN A 160 20.10 -0.34 -9.47
CA GLN A 160 20.88 0.83 -9.89
C GLN A 160 20.56 2.08 -9.05
N HIS A 161 19.41 2.08 -8.37
CA HIS A 161 18.91 3.22 -7.62
C HIS A 161 18.88 3.00 -6.10
N LEU A 162 19.63 2.01 -5.57
CA LEU A 162 19.68 1.75 -4.13
C LEU A 162 20.08 3.01 -3.32
N GLY A 163 21.07 3.76 -3.80
CA GLY A 163 21.47 5.04 -3.19
C GLY A 163 20.37 6.12 -3.27
N THR A 164 19.55 6.11 -4.31
CA THR A 164 18.40 7.02 -4.44
C THR A 164 17.34 6.70 -3.39
N LEU A 165 16.99 5.43 -3.24
CA LEU A 165 16.00 4.96 -2.25
C LEU A 165 16.46 5.27 -0.82
N ARG A 166 17.73 5.01 -0.51
CA ARG A 166 18.36 5.39 0.77
C ARG A 166 18.27 6.89 1.01
N GLY A 167 18.68 7.70 0.03
CA GLY A 167 18.69 9.16 0.16
C GLY A 167 17.32 9.75 0.46
N LEU A 168 16.22 9.16 -0.05
CA LEU A 168 14.86 9.58 0.28
C LEU A 168 14.50 9.30 1.73
N LEU A 169 14.88 8.14 2.26
CA LEU A 169 14.69 7.81 3.68
C LEU A 169 15.56 8.71 4.59
N ASP A 170 16.83 8.89 4.23
CA ASP A 170 17.81 9.63 5.03
C ASP A 170 17.47 11.12 5.12
N ARG A 171 16.89 11.71 4.06
CA ARG A 171 16.51 13.14 4.03
C ARG A 171 15.13 13.44 4.60
N PHE A 172 14.32 12.43 4.92
CA PHE A 172 12.99 12.65 5.48
C PHE A 172 13.06 13.44 6.79
N ASN A 173 12.35 14.57 6.84
CA ASN A 173 12.31 15.48 7.98
C ASN A 173 10.92 16.13 8.12
N ALA A 174 10.76 17.06 9.07
CA ALA A 174 9.48 17.73 9.33
C ALA A 174 8.90 18.47 8.11
N SER A 175 9.75 19.04 7.22
CA SER A 175 9.28 19.68 5.98
C SER A 175 8.79 18.66 4.96
N THR A 176 9.44 17.49 4.88
CA THR A 176 8.97 16.36 4.06
C THR A 176 7.64 15.82 4.59
N GLU A 177 7.51 15.67 5.90
CA GLU A 177 6.30 15.21 6.58
C GLU A 177 5.11 16.15 6.36
N ALA A 178 5.35 17.46 6.39
CA ALA A 178 4.30 18.47 6.20
C ALA A 178 3.70 18.46 4.78
N SER A 179 4.44 17.94 3.78
CA SER A 179 3.98 17.83 2.40
C SER A 179 3.39 16.44 2.12
N TYR A 180 2.14 16.42 1.63
CA TYR A 180 1.44 15.18 1.27
C TYR A 180 2.21 14.40 0.19
N TYR A 181 2.63 15.09 -0.87
CA TYR A 181 3.29 14.43 -1.99
C TYR A 181 4.72 14.02 -1.67
N MET A 182 5.45 14.77 -0.83
CA MET A 182 6.79 14.37 -0.38
C MET A 182 6.75 13.17 0.57
N SER A 183 5.77 13.13 1.48
CA SER A 183 5.49 11.94 2.28
C SER A 183 5.11 10.75 1.39
N GLY A 184 4.31 10.99 0.36
CA GLY A 184 3.95 9.99 -0.64
C GLY A 184 5.15 9.44 -1.41
N ALA A 185 6.08 10.31 -1.82
CA ALA A 185 7.31 9.92 -2.49
C ALA A 185 8.21 9.06 -1.59
N THR A 186 8.32 9.42 -0.31
CA THR A 186 9.03 8.62 0.68
C THR A 186 8.37 7.26 0.87
N ASN A 187 7.03 7.21 0.98
CA ASN A 187 6.30 5.95 1.13
C ASN A 187 6.44 5.03 -0.10
N SER A 188 6.60 5.58 -1.31
CA SER A 188 6.87 4.79 -2.51
C SER A 188 8.15 3.97 -2.40
N VAL A 189 9.15 4.39 -1.60
CA VAL A 189 10.39 3.62 -1.37
C VAL A 189 10.06 2.22 -0.84
N TYR A 190 9.16 2.12 0.13
CA TYR A 190 8.78 0.82 0.71
C TYR A 190 8.13 -0.09 -0.32
N GLN A 191 7.36 0.47 -1.26
CA GLN A 191 6.77 -0.31 -2.35
C GLN A 191 7.84 -0.88 -3.30
N VAL A 192 8.89 -0.09 -3.59
CA VAL A 192 10.04 -0.55 -4.39
C VAL A 192 10.76 -1.69 -3.67
N LEU A 193 11.08 -1.53 -2.39
CA LEU A 193 11.75 -2.55 -1.58
C LEU A 193 10.95 -3.85 -1.55
N TYR A 194 9.65 -3.77 -1.26
CA TYR A 194 8.74 -4.91 -1.18
C TYR A 194 8.77 -5.78 -2.44
N ARG A 195 8.68 -5.15 -3.61
CA ARG A 195 8.68 -5.85 -4.91
C ARG A 195 10.07 -6.32 -5.32
N SER A 196 11.12 -5.59 -4.94
CA SER A 196 12.49 -5.86 -5.39
C SER A 196 13.14 -7.07 -4.71
N HIS A 197 12.61 -7.56 -3.58
CA HIS A 197 13.21 -8.71 -2.89
C HIS A 197 13.21 -10.02 -3.70
N SER A 198 12.43 -10.14 -4.78
CA SER A 198 12.48 -11.29 -5.69
C SER A 198 13.42 -11.07 -6.89
N ASN A 199 14.04 -9.89 -7.00
CA ASN A 199 14.99 -9.56 -8.07
C ASN A 199 16.43 -9.85 -7.62
N ALA A 200 17.15 -10.65 -8.42
CA ALA A 200 18.51 -11.08 -8.10
C ALA A 200 19.54 -9.93 -8.13
N ASP A 201 19.42 -8.99 -9.07
CA ASP A 201 20.32 -7.84 -9.17
C ASP A 201 20.15 -6.90 -7.97
N PHE A 202 18.91 -6.70 -7.50
CA PHE A 202 18.63 -5.95 -6.28
C PHE A 202 19.23 -6.63 -5.06
N LEU A 203 19.06 -7.94 -4.93
CA LEU A 203 19.64 -8.69 -3.82
C LEU A 203 21.19 -8.59 -3.84
N ALA A 204 21.81 -8.75 -5.00
CA ALA A 204 23.26 -8.59 -5.16
C ALA A 204 23.72 -7.17 -4.80
N ALA A 205 22.99 -6.14 -5.21
CA ALA A 205 23.28 -4.74 -4.86
C ALA A 205 23.20 -4.50 -3.34
N VAL A 206 22.18 -5.03 -2.66
CA VAL A 206 22.05 -4.90 -1.20
C VAL A 206 23.11 -5.72 -0.44
N GLN A 207 23.52 -6.88 -0.97
CA GLN A 207 24.62 -7.65 -0.39
C GLN A 207 25.97 -6.92 -0.52
N ALA A 208 26.17 -6.20 -1.61
CA ALA A 208 27.37 -5.38 -1.81
C ALA A 208 27.35 -4.10 -0.96
N ASP A 209 26.17 -3.50 -0.75
CA ASP A 209 25.97 -2.32 0.10
C ASP A 209 24.75 -2.50 1.02
N THR A 210 25.01 -2.93 2.26
CA THR A 210 23.97 -3.22 3.26
C THR A 210 23.40 -1.98 3.93
N SER A 211 23.85 -0.78 3.55
CA SER A 211 23.48 0.49 4.21
C SER A 211 21.99 0.83 4.14
N ILE A 212 21.22 0.24 3.23
CA ILE A 212 19.75 0.36 3.23
C ILE A 212 19.13 -0.13 4.54
N LEU A 213 19.72 -1.15 5.17
CA LEU A 213 19.29 -1.63 6.49
C LEU A 213 19.47 -0.55 7.56
N GLN A 214 20.55 0.22 7.49
CA GLN A 214 20.82 1.33 8.41
C GLN A 214 19.91 2.53 8.14
N SER A 215 19.63 2.85 6.88
CA SER A 215 18.66 3.91 6.52
C SER A 215 17.27 3.59 7.04
N LEU A 216 16.82 2.32 6.92
CA LEU A 216 15.53 1.89 7.47
C LEU A 216 15.48 1.95 9.00
N GLU A 217 16.52 1.45 9.67
CA GLU A 217 16.64 1.52 11.14
C GLU A 217 16.65 2.97 11.65
N SER A 218 17.47 3.84 11.04
CA SER A 218 17.53 5.26 11.36
C SER A 218 16.20 5.97 11.10
N PHE A 219 15.51 5.62 10.01
CA PHE A 219 14.18 6.15 9.73
C PHE A 219 13.21 5.83 10.87
N ILE A 220 13.15 4.56 11.31
CA ILE A 220 12.27 4.12 12.41
C ILE A 220 12.49 4.99 13.64
N THR A 221 13.74 5.12 14.10
CA THR A 221 14.08 5.89 15.31
C THR A 221 13.77 7.39 15.17
N ARG A 222 14.01 7.98 13.99
CA ARG A 222 13.77 9.42 13.74
C ARG A 222 12.29 9.78 13.56
N THR A 223 11.44 8.78 13.30
CA THR A 223 10.01 9.01 13.04
C THR A 223 9.10 8.32 14.08
N GLU A 224 9.62 8.06 15.29
CA GLU A 224 8.82 7.55 16.41
C GLU A 224 7.70 8.52 16.83
N HIS A 225 7.86 9.83 16.60
CA HIS A 225 6.82 10.82 16.86
C HIS A 225 5.56 10.65 15.99
N LEU A 226 5.63 9.84 14.92
CA LEU A 226 4.47 9.54 14.06
C LEU A 226 3.59 8.43 14.63
N LEU A 227 4.05 7.69 15.63
CA LEU A 227 3.36 6.54 16.18
C LEU A 227 2.07 6.95 16.90
N GLY A 228 1.00 6.19 16.69
CA GLY A 228 -0.34 6.55 17.15
C GLY A 228 -1.01 7.69 16.36
N ALA A 229 -0.38 8.23 15.32
CA ALA A 229 -0.97 9.24 14.43
C ALA A 229 -1.37 8.68 13.06
N SER A 230 -2.03 9.52 12.25
CA SER A 230 -2.49 9.16 10.90
C SER A 230 -1.37 8.86 9.90
N ASN A 231 -0.14 9.29 10.17
CA ASN A 231 1.05 9.07 9.36
C ASN A 231 2.01 8.01 9.92
N GLN A 232 1.61 7.24 10.94
CA GLN A 232 2.43 6.16 11.49
C GLN A 232 2.83 5.11 10.45
N TYR A 233 2.04 4.97 9.36
CA TYR A 233 2.31 4.01 8.29
C TYR A 233 3.71 4.18 7.69
N LEU A 234 4.28 5.39 7.70
CA LEU A 234 5.65 5.63 7.25
C LEU A 234 6.67 4.87 8.11
N THR A 235 6.56 5.00 9.43
CA THR A 235 7.43 4.33 10.42
C THR A 235 7.18 2.83 10.44
N VAL A 236 5.91 2.40 10.40
CA VAL A 236 5.54 0.98 10.40
C VAL A 236 5.99 0.26 9.14
N ASN A 237 5.87 0.90 7.96
CA ASN A 237 6.38 0.34 6.72
C ASN A 237 7.91 0.20 6.74
N ALA A 238 8.64 1.16 7.33
CA ALA A 238 10.09 1.04 7.50
C ALA A 238 10.48 -0.21 8.30
N ALA A 239 9.78 -0.47 9.42
CA ALA A 239 10.02 -1.66 10.24
C ALA A 239 9.67 -2.96 9.52
N ARG A 240 8.54 -2.99 8.80
CA ARG A 240 8.16 -4.15 7.99
C ARG A 240 9.18 -4.45 6.89
N GLU A 241 9.65 -3.43 6.17
CA GLU A 241 10.64 -3.61 5.11
C GLU A 241 12.03 -3.93 5.66
N LEU A 242 12.44 -3.37 6.80
CA LEU A 242 13.64 -3.80 7.52
C LEU A 242 13.56 -5.29 7.87
N ALA A 243 12.45 -5.73 8.46
CA ALA A 243 12.25 -7.12 8.86
C ALA A 243 12.07 -8.06 7.66
N ARG A 244 11.63 -7.57 6.51
CA ARG A 244 11.51 -8.37 5.28
C ARG A 244 12.84 -8.92 4.80
N PHE A 245 13.96 -8.27 5.12
CA PHE A 245 15.29 -8.80 4.83
C PHE A 245 15.62 -10.09 5.59
N LEU A 246 14.86 -10.47 6.63
CA LEU A 246 15.00 -11.78 7.29
C LEU A 246 14.78 -12.95 6.33
N ARG A 247 14.08 -12.75 5.20
CA ARG A 247 13.87 -13.79 4.19
C ARG A 247 15.16 -14.22 3.46
N HIS A 248 16.21 -13.40 3.53
CA HIS A 248 17.48 -13.59 2.80
C HIS A 248 18.53 -14.22 3.71
N THR A 249 18.54 -15.56 3.75
CA THR A 249 19.42 -16.35 4.63
C THR A 249 20.91 -16.02 4.44
N GLY A 250 21.72 -16.27 5.48
CA GLY A 250 23.16 -16.00 5.46
C GLY A 250 23.52 -14.62 6.04
N PRO A 251 24.50 -13.89 5.47
CA PRO A 251 25.00 -12.63 6.04
C PRO A 251 23.92 -11.55 6.21
N LEU A 252 23.00 -11.40 5.23
CA LEU A 252 21.94 -10.39 5.33
C LEU A 252 21.00 -10.67 6.50
N GLN A 253 20.45 -11.88 6.60
CA GLN A 253 19.63 -12.26 7.76
C GLN A 253 20.39 -12.06 9.07
N THR A 254 21.67 -12.43 9.14
CA THR A 254 22.52 -12.24 10.33
C THR A 254 22.60 -10.77 10.76
N LEU A 255 22.74 -9.84 9.80
CA LEU A 255 22.74 -8.41 10.06
C LEU A 255 21.35 -7.85 10.40
N THR A 256 20.29 -8.41 9.82
CA THR A 256 18.92 -7.96 10.03
C THR A 256 18.36 -8.38 11.40
N ARG A 257 18.66 -9.60 11.88
CA ARG A 257 18.15 -10.14 13.15
C ARG A 257 18.26 -9.18 14.34
N PRO A 258 19.45 -8.65 14.71
CA PRO A 258 19.57 -7.77 15.87
C PRO A 258 18.80 -6.45 15.70
N LYS A 259 18.67 -5.94 14.47
CA LYS A 259 17.92 -4.70 14.19
C LYS A 259 16.42 -4.90 14.41
N VAL A 260 15.88 -6.01 13.90
CA VAL A 260 14.47 -6.38 14.12
C VAL A 260 14.20 -6.66 15.59
N LYS A 261 15.14 -7.32 16.28
CA LYS A 261 15.04 -7.54 17.72
C LYS A 261 15.01 -6.21 18.48
N ALA A 262 15.84 -5.24 18.13
CA ALA A 262 15.81 -3.93 18.76
C ALA A 262 14.47 -3.21 18.55
N VAL A 263 13.86 -3.31 17.36
CA VAL A 263 12.50 -2.78 17.13
C VAL A 263 11.49 -3.43 18.06
N ILE A 264 11.54 -4.76 18.23
CA ILE A 264 10.61 -5.50 19.10
C ILE A 264 10.85 -5.17 20.59
N ASP A 265 12.11 -5.16 21.04
CA ASP A 265 12.46 -4.95 22.47
C ASP A 265 12.16 -3.51 22.94
N ASN A 266 12.22 -2.52 22.04
CA ASN A 266 12.03 -1.10 22.37
C ASN A 266 10.57 -0.61 22.25
N HIS A 267 9.66 -1.45 21.77
CA HIS A 267 8.26 -1.06 21.52
C HIS A 267 7.29 -2.03 22.19
N SER A 268 6.07 -1.58 22.44
CA SER A 268 5.01 -2.40 23.04
C SER A 268 4.04 -2.95 21.98
N MET A 269 3.51 -4.14 22.23
CA MET A 269 2.43 -4.76 21.44
C MET A 269 1.10 -4.01 21.53
N THR A 270 0.98 -3.05 22.46
CA THR A 270 -0.21 -2.21 22.67
C THR A 270 0.16 -0.72 22.68
N GLY A 271 -0.85 0.15 22.58
CA GLY A 271 -0.65 1.60 22.65
C GLY A 271 -0.03 2.19 21.38
N PRO A 272 0.54 3.40 21.45
CA PRO A 272 0.97 4.15 20.27
C PRO A 272 1.97 3.41 19.37
N SER A 273 2.84 2.59 19.94
CA SER A 273 3.87 1.83 19.22
C SER A 273 3.39 0.48 18.67
N ALA A 274 2.14 0.09 18.90
CA ALA A 274 1.66 -1.26 18.58
C ALA A 274 1.90 -1.65 17.12
N GLY A 275 1.71 -0.72 16.18
CA GLY A 275 1.95 -0.96 14.76
C GLY A 275 3.39 -1.40 14.45
N LEU A 276 4.39 -0.86 15.15
CA LEU A 276 5.79 -1.27 14.99
C LEU A 276 6.04 -2.67 15.52
N TRP A 277 5.61 -2.92 16.76
CA TRP A 277 5.81 -4.22 17.39
C TRP A 277 5.09 -5.33 16.62
N VAL A 278 3.81 -5.13 16.31
CA VAL A 278 2.99 -6.11 15.58
C VAL A 278 3.50 -6.30 14.16
N GLY A 279 3.85 -5.22 13.47
CA GLY A 279 4.41 -5.28 12.11
C GLY A 279 5.75 -6.03 12.05
N ALA A 280 6.63 -5.83 13.03
CA ALA A 280 7.90 -6.56 13.12
C ALA A 280 7.67 -8.04 13.50
N ALA A 281 6.83 -8.33 14.49
CA ALA A 281 6.51 -9.68 14.94
C ALA A 281 5.87 -10.52 13.81
N GLU A 282 4.99 -9.90 13.02
CA GLU A 282 4.40 -10.53 11.83
C GLU A 282 5.48 -10.93 10.81
N MET A 283 6.45 -10.05 10.52
CA MET A 283 7.53 -10.38 9.59
C MET A 283 8.47 -11.47 10.13
N VAL A 284 8.70 -11.51 11.45
CA VAL A 284 9.41 -12.62 12.10
C VAL A 284 8.64 -13.94 11.92
N ASP A 285 7.34 -13.97 12.16
CA ASP A 285 6.50 -15.17 11.95
C ASP A 285 6.48 -15.63 10.49
N PHE A 286 6.59 -14.72 9.52
CA PHE A 286 6.68 -15.08 8.11
C PHE A 286 8.06 -15.59 7.67
N TYR A 287 9.15 -14.94 8.11
CA TYR A 287 10.47 -15.13 7.50
C TYR A 287 11.53 -15.71 8.41
N ASP A 288 11.32 -15.71 9.73
CA ASP A 288 12.28 -16.24 10.70
C ASP A 288 11.59 -16.98 11.87
N LYS A 289 10.47 -17.64 11.58
CA LYS A 289 9.60 -18.29 12.58
C LYS A 289 10.34 -19.28 13.48
N ALA A 290 11.27 -20.04 12.91
CA ALA A 290 12.08 -21.01 13.66
C ALA A 290 12.93 -20.37 14.77
N ASN A 291 13.20 -19.05 14.67
CA ASN A 291 13.97 -18.27 15.64
C ASN A 291 13.10 -17.33 16.47
N CYS A 292 11.77 -17.52 16.49
CA CYS A 292 10.83 -16.67 17.24
C CYS A 292 11.21 -16.46 18.72
N ALA A 293 11.89 -17.42 19.36
CA ALA A 293 12.30 -17.35 20.75
C ALA A 293 13.33 -16.23 21.00
N TYR A 294 14.21 -15.97 20.02
CA TYR A 294 15.17 -14.87 20.07
C TYR A 294 14.49 -13.49 20.17
N TYR A 295 13.32 -13.38 19.54
CA TYR A 295 12.51 -12.16 19.50
C TYR A 295 11.44 -12.10 20.59
N GLY A 296 11.12 -13.22 21.24
CA GLY A 296 9.96 -13.32 22.14
C GLY A 296 8.61 -13.33 21.41
N THR A 297 8.54 -13.83 20.18
CA THR A 297 7.33 -13.73 19.31
C THR A 297 6.69 -15.07 18.93
N CYS A 298 7.04 -16.19 19.58
CA CYS A 298 6.61 -17.53 19.15
C CYS A 298 5.10 -17.78 19.12
N ASP A 299 4.31 -17.03 19.90
CA ASP A 299 2.85 -17.08 19.90
C ASP A 299 2.24 -15.68 19.82
N PHE A 300 2.90 -14.79 19.05
CA PHE A 300 2.53 -13.37 19.05
C PHE A 300 1.07 -13.15 18.64
N ARG A 301 0.54 -13.91 17.66
CA ARG A 301 -0.85 -13.74 17.20
C ARG A 301 -1.84 -13.98 18.33
N ARG A 302 -1.75 -15.14 19.00
CA ARG A 302 -2.61 -15.45 20.15
C ARG A 302 -2.43 -14.45 21.28
N THR A 303 -1.17 -14.09 21.59
CA THR A 303 -0.85 -13.15 22.66
C THR A 303 -1.46 -11.78 22.40
N VAL A 304 -1.30 -11.24 21.18
CA VAL A 304 -1.91 -9.98 20.75
C VAL A 304 -3.42 -10.09 20.80
N GLU A 305 -4.01 -11.12 20.20
CA GLU A 305 -5.45 -11.31 20.14
C GLU A 305 -6.10 -11.33 21.54
N GLN A 306 -5.52 -12.07 22.49
CA GLN A 306 -6.01 -12.13 23.88
C GLN A 306 -5.83 -10.80 24.62
N THR A 307 -4.73 -10.09 24.34
CA THR A 307 -4.42 -8.81 24.98
C THR A 307 -5.33 -7.70 24.46
N VAL A 308 -5.56 -7.65 23.15
CA VAL A 308 -6.25 -6.54 22.48
C VAL A 308 -7.74 -6.80 22.28
N LEU A 309 -8.24 -8.03 22.36
CA LEU A 309 -9.67 -8.34 22.24
C LEU A 309 -10.21 -8.95 23.54
N GLY A 310 -9.98 -8.25 24.66
CA GLY A 310 -10.27 -8.74 26.01
C GLY A 310 -11.75 -8.74 26.41
N ILE A 311 -12.61 -8.02 25.68
CA ILE A 311 -14.05 -8.01 25.96
C ILE A 311 -14.73 -9.07 25.10
N THR A 312 -15.52 -9.94 25.72
CA THR A 312 -16.43 -10.85 25.02
C THR A 312 -17.86 -10.61 25.51
N HIS A 313 -18.80 -10.42 24.60
CA HIS A 313 -20.20 -10.17 24.90
C HIS A 313 -21.10 -11.03 24.01
N THR A 314 -21.98 -11.82 24.61
CA THR A 314 -22.91 -12.68 23.88
C THR A 314 -24.26 -11.98 23.78
N CYS A 315 -24.68 -11.61 22.57
CA CYS A 315 -25.98 -10.98 22.32
C CYS A 315 -27.12 -12.01 22.32
N GLY A 316 -26.81 -13.26 21.96
CA GLY A 316 -27.76 -14.37 21.88
C GLY A 316 -27.10 -15.63 21.36
N ALA A 317 -27.90 -16.64 20.98
CA ALA A 317 -27.37 -17.91 20.45
C ALA A 317 -26.60 -17.74 19.12
N THR A 318 -26.99 -16.76 18.31
CA THR A 318 -26.50 -16.55 16.94
C THR A 318 -25.54 -15.37 16.79
N LEU A 319 -25.21 -14.65 17.88
CA LEU A 319 -24.38 -13.45 17.80
C LEU A 319 -23.51 -13.28 19.04
N ARG A 320 -22.20 -13.17 18.82
CA ARG A 320 -21.20 -12.83 19.83
C ARG A 320 -20.31 -11.70 19.33
N MET A 321 -19.92 -10.82 20.24
CA MET A 321 -18.97 -9.74 19.98
C MET A 321 -17.68 -9.98 20.76
N ARG A 322 -16.55 -9.66 20.14
CA ARG A 322 -15.29 -9.42 20.84
C ARG A 322 -14.82 -8.01 20.56
N ALA A 323 -14.47 -7.29 21.60
CA ALA A 323 -14.07 -5.90 21.47
C ALA A 323 -12.76 -5.63 22.19
N GLN A 324 -11.99 -4.68 21.65
CA GLN A 324 -10.87 -4.09 22.34
C GLN A 324 -11.34 -3.17 23.45
N HIS A 325 -12.31 -2.31 23.13
CA HIS A 325 -12.84 -1.37 24.09
C HIS A 325 -14.25 -0.91 23.68
N MET A 326 -15.23 -1.22 24.52
CA MET A 326 -16.61 -0.77 24.42
C MET A 326 -17.22 -0.78 25.82
N THR A 327 -18.09 0.18 26.10
CA THR A 327 -18.91 0.16 27.32
C THR A 327 -20.01 -0.90 27.20
N ALA A 328 -20.53 -1.38 28.33
CA ALA A 328 -21.69 -2.29 28.35
C ALA A 328 -22.89 -1.73 27.56
N THR A 329 -23.16 -0.42 27.69
CA THR A 329 -24.24 0.25 26.94
C THR A 329 -23.99 0.26 25.44
N GLN A 330 -22.75 0.46 24.99
CA GLN A 330 -22.41 0.39 23.57
C GLN A 330 -22.59 -1.04 23.03
N LEU A 331 -22.15 -2.05 23.78
CA LEU A 331 -22.32 -3.47 23.41
C LEU A 331 -23.79 -3.83 23.26
N THR A 332 -24.63 -3.51 24.26
CA THR A 332 -26.08 -3.75 24.20
C THR A 332 -26.71 -3.04 23.02
N ARG A 333 -26.40 -1.76 22.80
CA ARG A 333 -26.93 -1.01 21.65
C ARG A 333 -26.51 -1.63 20.31
N SER A 334 -25.27 -2.07 20.18
CA SER A 334 -24.81 -2.73 18.96
C SER A 334 -25.50 -4.09 18.75
N CYS A 335 -25.76 -4.86 19.81
CA CYS A 335 -26.59 -6.07 19.72
C CYS A 335 -28.00 -5.74 19.22
N ASP A 336 -28.66 -4.73 19.80
CA ASP A 336 -30.02 -4.34 19.43
C ASP A 336 -30.10 -3.86 17.97
N GLN A 337 -29.11 -3.07 17.53
CA GLN A 337 -29.00 -2.60 16.14
C GLN A 337 -28.83 -3.77 15.17
N LEU A 338 -27.92 -4.70 15.45
CA LEU A 338 -27.70 -5.87 14.58
C LEU A 338 -28.94 -6.79 14.53
N ALA A 339 -29.59 -7.04 15.66
CA ALA A 339 -30.83 -7.82 15.70
C ALA A 339 -31.98 -7.16 14.91
N THR A 340 -32.04 -5.83 14.93
CA THR A 340 -32.98 -5.06 14.11
C THR A 340 -32.68 -5.21 12.61
N GLN A 341 -31.40 -5.15 12.22
CA GLN A 341 -31.00 -5.35 10.82
C GLN A 341 -31.26 -6.79 10.35
N GLU A 342 -31.00 -7.79 11.18
CA GLU A 342 -31.33 -9.19 10.90
C GLU A 342 -32.84 -9.36 10.66
N THR A 343 -33.66 -8.80 11.54
CA THR A 343 -35.13 -8.84 11.39
C THR A 343 -35.57 -8.18 10.09
N TYR A 344 -35.06 -6.98 9.80
CA TYR A 344 -35.35 -6.26 8.56
C TYR A 344 -34.93 -7.07 7.31
N PHE A 345 -33.74 -7.68 7.35
CA PHE A 345 -33.23 -8.52 6.27
C PHE A 345 -34.05 -9.80 6.09
N HIS A 346 -34.62 -10.39 7.14
CA HIS A 346 -35.46 -11.59 6.96
C HIS A 346 -36.88 -11.26 6.49
N ASP A 347 -37.46 -10.16 6.99
CA ASP A 347 -38.85 -9.78 6.71
C ASP A 347 -39.00 -9.17 5.30
N THR A 348 -37.98 -8.47 4.78
CA THR A 348 -38.02 -7.83 3.45
C THR A 348 -38.11 -8.84 2.28
N PRO A 349 -37.17 -9.79 2.13
CA PRO A 349 -37.24 -10.89 1.16
C PRO A 349 -38.13 -12.07 1.63
N LYS A 350 -38.73 -12.02 2.82
CA LYS A 350 -39.59 -13.08 3.39
C LYS A 350 -38.92 -14.46 3.44
N THR A 351 -37.68 -14.50 3.92
CA THR A 351 -36.88 -15.73 4.07
C THR A 351 -37.39 -16.70 5.14
N ASN A 352 -38.40 -16.31 5.93
CA ASN A 352 -38.89 -17.04 7.10
C ASN A 352 -37.80 -17.33 8.14
N ARG A 353 -36.74 -16.50 8.18
CA ARG A 353 -35.58 -16.70 9.06
C ARG A 353 -34.86 -18.04 8.81
N VAL A 354 -34.94 -18.53 7.57
CA VAL A 354 -34.22 -19.73 7.13
C VAL A 354 -32.97 -19.29 6.37
N PRO A 355 -31.76 -19.71 6.80
CA PRO A 355 -30.54 -19.50 6.03
C PRO A 355 -30.66 -20.08 4.62
N VAL A 356 -29.81 -19.62 3.70
CA VAL A 356 -29.73 -20.21 2.36
C VAL A 356 -29.32 -21.68 2.49
N ALA A 357 -29.82 -22.53 1.59
CA ALA A 357 -29.48 -23.95 1.61
C ALA A 357 -27.96 -24.17 1.58
N SER A 358 -27.48 -25.07 2.43
CA SER A 358 -26.05 -25.38 2.63
C SER A 358 -25.23 -24.28 3.32
N ASP A 359 -25.88 -23.27 3.89
CA ASP A 359 -25.24 -22.39 4.88
C ASP A 359 -25.35 -23.03 6.27
N ASN A 360 -24.21 -23.52 6.75
CA ASN A 360 -24.05 -24.15 8.06
C ASN A 360 -23.56 -23.16 9.12
N ASN A 361 -23.51 -21.86 8.81
CA ASN A 361 -23.13 -20.86 9.79
C ASN A 361 -24.24 -20.69 10.83
N THR A 362 -23.89 -20.90 12.10
CA THR A 362 -24.83 -20.89 13.22
C THR A 362 -24.66 -19.69 14.14
N SER A 363 -23.56 -18.94 14.00
CA SER A 363 -23.27 -17.80 14.86
C SER A 363 -22.34 -16.79 14.18
N LEU A 364 -22.71 -15.52 14.23
CA LEU A 364 -21.87 -14.42 13.80
C LEU A 364 -20.95 -13.98 14.95
N GLU A 365 -19.65 -13.89 14.68
CA GLU A 365 -18.69 -13.21 15.54
C GLU A 365 -18.35 -11.83 14.97
N VAL A 366 -18.53 -10.78 15.78
CA VAL A 366 -18.17 -9.40 15.42
C VAL A 366 -16.93 -8.99 16.21
N ILE A 367 -15.85 -8.65 15.51
CA ILE A 367 -14.61 -8.16 16.12
C ILE A 367 -14.54 -6.63 16.00
N ILE A 368 -14.37 -5.94 17.12
CA ILE A 368 -14.44 -4.48 17.21
C ILE A 368 -13.15 -3.94 17.84
N PHE A 369 -12.39 -3.18 17.07
CA PHE A 369 -11.20 -2.47 17.56
C PHE A 369 -11.58 -1.07 18.07
N ASP A 370 -10.79 -0.52 18.99
CA ASP A 370 -11.10 0.78 19.65
C ASP A 370 -11.02 1.96 18.67
N SER A 371 -10.12 1.87 17.68
CA SER A 371 -9.92 2.91 16.68
C SER A 371 -9.57 2.34 15.30
N SER A 372 -9.63 3.20 14.28
CA SER A 372 -9.14 2.84 12.94
C SER A 372 -7.65 2.49 12.94
N ILE A 373 -6.86 3.14 13.81
CA ILE A 373 -5.44 2.84 13.99
C ILE A 373 -5.25 1.44 14.58
N ASP A 374 -6.02 1.08 15.61
CA ASP A 374 -5.96 -0.27 16.19
C ASP A 374 -6.40 -1.34 15.18
N TYR A 375 -7.47 -1.09 14.42
CA TYR A 375 -7.87 -1.96 13.32
C TYR A 375 -6.72 -2.21 12.33
N GLN A 376 -5.98 -1.16 11.97
CA GLN A 376 -4.85 -1.28 11.04
C GLN A 376 -3.64 -1.97 11.65
N ASN A 377 -3.37 -1.74 12.93
CA ASN A 377 -2.27 -2.35 13.65
C ASN A 377 -2.47 -3.86 13.84
N TYR A 378 -3.69 -4.28 14.16
CA TYR A 378 -3.95 -5.66 14.59
C TYR A 378 -4.68 -6.51 13.55
N ALA A 379 -5.72 -6.00 12.88
CA ALA A 379 -6.65 -6.87 12.16
C ALA A 379 -6.00 -7.64 11.00
N GLY A 380 -5.10 -6.99 10.25
CA GLY A 380 -4.34 -7.68 9.20
C GLY A 380 -3.40 -8.77 9.74
N ALA A 381 -2.77 -8.52 10.89
CA ALA A 381 -1.88 -9.49 11.54
C ALA A 381 -2.63 -10.60 12.26
N LEU A 382 -3.86 -10.38 12.72
CA LEU A 382 -4.67 -11.39 13.40
C LEU A 382 -5.48 -12.25 12.41
N PHE A 383 -6.09 -11.62 11.41
CA PHE A 383 -7.09 -12.26 10.55
C PHE A 383 -6.69 -12.35 9.08
N GLY A 384 -5.52 -11.82 8.69
CA GLY A 384 -5.05 -11.88 7.30
C GLY A 384 -5.81 -10.98 6.34
N ILE A 385 -6.51 -9.97 6.84
CA ILE A 385 -7.38 -9.08 6.03
C ILE A 385 -6.68 -7.80 5.58
N ASN A 386 -7.20 -7.20 4.51
CA ASN A 386 -6.86 -5.84 4.12
C ASN A 386 -7.52 -4.84 5.10
N THR A 387 -6.77 -3.86 5.58
CA THR A 387 -7.24 -2.84 6.55
C THR A 387 -7.41 -1.43 5.96
N ASN A 388 -7.30 -1.29 4.64
CA ASN A 388 -7.60 -0.05 3.90
C ASN A 388 -9.11 0.05 3.58
N ASN A 389 -9.93 -0.13 4.61
CA ASN A 389 -11.39 -0.07 4.59
C ASN A 389 -11.89 0.22 6.02
N GLY A 390 -13.21 0.39 6.18
CA GLY A 390 -13.84 0.60 7.50
C GLY A 390 -14.16 -0.70 8.27
N GLY A 391 -13.86 -1.86 7.69
CA GLY A 391 -14.25 -3.18 8.18
C GLY A 391 -14.39 -4.18 7.03
N MET A 392 -14.34 -5.46 7.37
CA MET A 392 -14.47 -6.57 6.41
C MET A 392 -15.31 -7.69 7.02
N TYR A 393 -16.26 -8.21 6.25
CA TYR A 393 -16.98 -9.44 6.59
C TYR A 393 -16.27 -10.63 5.96
N LEU A 394 -16.07 -11.69 6.75
CA LEU A 394 -15.41 -12.92 6.32
C LEU A 394 -16.41 -14.06 6.39
N GLU A 395 -16.97 -14.43 5.24
CA GLU A 395 -17.96 -15.51 5.14
C GLU A 395 -17.31 -16.90 5.25
N GLY A 396 -16.13 -17.08 4.65
CA GLY A 396 -15.53 -18.40 4.54
C GLY A 396 -16.22 -19.26 3.47
N ASP A 397 -16.13 -20.58 3.63
CA ASP A 397 -16.99 -21.53 2.92
C ASP A 397 -18.19 -21.85 3.82
N PRO A 398 -19.41 -21.37 3.49
CA PRO A 398 -20.58 -21.54 4.35
C PRO A 398 -21.01 -23.01 4.48
N ALA A 399 -20.56 -23.91 3.59
CA ALA A 399 -20.84 -25.34 3.70
C ALA A 399 -19.92 -26.07 4.70
N LEU A 400 -18.80 -25.47 5.11
CA LEU A 400 -17.86 -26.04 6.08
C LEU A 400 -18.02 -25.38 7.46
N MET A 401 -18.06 -26.18 8.53
CA MET A 401 -17.95 -25.64 9.89
C MET A 401 -16.47 -25.38 10.25
N HIS A 402 -16.08 -24.10 10.31
CA HIS A 402 -14.79 -23.52 10.80
C HIS A 402 -13.51 -23.71 9.94
N PRO A 403 -12.43 -22.90 10.13
CA PRO A 403 -12.29 -21.48 10.47
C PRO A 403 -11.86 -20.63 9.24
N LEU A 404 -12.29 -19.38 9.20
CA LEU A 404 -11.75 -18.23 8.43
C LEU A 404 -10.98 -18.54 7.12
N ILE A 405 -11.63 -18.24 6.00
CA ILE A 405 -11.18 -17.36 4.88
C ILE A 405 -11.90 -17.79 3.60
N SER A 406 -12.73 -16.89 3.07
CA SER A 406 -13.09 -16.77 1.66
C SER A 406 -13.79 -15.42 1.47
N ASP A 407 -13.31 -14.66 0.48
CA ASP A 407 -13.71 -13.28 0.18
C ASP A 407 -15.05 -13.22 -0.57
N SER A 408 -16.07 -12.63 0.05
CA SER A 408 -17.29 -12.17 -0.62
C SER A 408 -17.98 -11.10 0.24
N PRO A 409 -18.25 -9.87 -0.27
CA PRO A 409 -19.06 -8.91 0.45
C PRO A 409 -20.55 -9.17 0.17
N SER A 410 -21.26 -9.74 1.14
CA SER A 410 -22.73 -9.77 1.14
C SER A 410 -23.31 -8.48 1.74
N GLU A 411 -24.54 -8.13 1.38
CA GLU A 411 -25.21 -6.88 1.74
C GLU A 411 -25.32 -6.61 3.26
N LEU A 412 -25.21 -7.64 4.11
CA LEU A 412 -25.17 -7.50 5.58
C LEU A 412 -23.93 -6.75 6.08
N ALA A 413 -22.80 -6.80 5.34
CA ALA A 413 -21.58 -6.08 5.68
C ALA A 413 -21.74 -4.55 5.57
N TRP A 414 -22.60 -4.07 4.67
CA TRP A 414 -22.90 -2.64 4.50
C TRP A 414 -23.78 -2.09 5.63
N SER A 415 -24.67 -2.92 6.17
CA SER A 415 -25.59 -2.54 7.27
C SER A 415 -24.85 -2.42 8.61
N ALA A 416 -23.91 -3.33 8.88
CA ALA A 416 -23.04 -3.24 10.06
C ALA A 416 -22.14 -2.00 9.99
N ALA A 417 -21.54 -1.71 8.84
CA ALA A 417 -20.74 -0.50 8.64
C ALA A 417 -21.52 0.81 8.83
N ARG A 418 -22.84 0.82 8.54
CA ARG A 418 -23.73 1.95 8.86
C ARG A 418 -24.03 2.10 10.35
N ALA A 419 -24.14 1.00 11.09
CA ALA A 419 -24.36 1.06 12.55
C ALA A 419 -23.11 1.57 13.30
N PHE A 420 -21.90 1.26 12.81
CA PHE A 420 -20.65 1.67 13.44
C PHE A 420 -20.14 3.06 13.03
N SER A 421 -20.73 3.72 12.02
CA SER A 421 -20.37 5.09 11.63
C SER A 421 -20.98 6.17 12.53
N GLU A 422 -21.86 5.81 13.46
CA GLU A 422 -22.53 6.75 14.38
C GLU A 422 -21.66 7.16 15.59
N GLY A 423 -20.38 6.78 15.61
CA GLY A 423 -19.43 7.11 16.67
C GLY A 423 -18.77 8.48 16.58
N LYS A 424 -18.87 9.23 15.48
CA LYS A 424 -18.50 10.66 15.37
C LYS A 424 -19.37 11.38 14.34
N PHE A 425 -20.21 12.31 14.83
CA PHE A 425 -21.14 13.13 14.06
C PHE A 425 -20.49 14.15 13.09
N GLN A 426 -21.33 14.59 12.13
CA GLN A 426 -21.22 15.62 11.08
C GLN A 426 -20.62 15.16 9.73
N MET A 427 -21.26 15.40 8.56
CA MET A 427 -21.95 16.62 8.13
C MET A 427 -23.19 16.39 7.24
N ARG A 428 -24.00 17.46 7.19
CA ARG A 428 -25.09 17.76 6.26
C ARG A 428 -24.74 17.55 4.79
N GLY A 429 -25.75 17.09 4.07
CA GLY A 429 -26.07 17.27 2.66
C GLY A 429 -27.52 16.85 2.49
#